data_AF-A0AAV1R3U9-F1
#
_entry.id   AF-A0AAV1R3U9-F1
#
_cell.length_a   1.000
_cell.length_b   1.000
_cell.length_c   1.000
_cell.angle_alpha   90.00
_cell.angle_beta   90.00
_cell.angle_gamma   90.00
#
_symmetry.space_group_name_H-M   'P 1'
#
loop_
_entity.id
_entity.type
_entity.pdbx_description
1 polymer ?
#
loop_
_entity_poly.entity_id
_entity_poly.type
_entity_poly.pdbx_seq_one_letter_code
_entity_poly.pdbx_strand_id
1 'polypeptide(L)'
;MQDVNDVLTAIDHVIDMGLTSPSKVAVVGGSHGGFLTTHLIGQAPDKFAAAGTRNPACNLASMVKTPIIFVLAALDLRVPLSNGLQYARSLKEKGVEVKVLMFPNDVHAISRPQSDFESYLNIGVWFNKHCK
;
A
#
# COMPACT_ATOMS: atom_id res chain seq x y z
N MET A 1 2.42 -12.92 -12.29
CA MET A 1 1.21 -12.15 -12.65
C MET A 1 1.65 -11.07 -13.62
N GLN A 2 1.02 -10.96 -14.79
CA GLN A 2 1.51 -10.07 -15.86
C GLN A 2 1.63 -8.61 -15.37
N ASP A 3 0.60 -8.11 -14.68
CA ASP A 3 0.58 -6.72 -14.19
C ASP A 3 1.73 -6.39 -13.22
N VAL A 4 2.13 -7.35 -12.38
CA VAL A 4 3.28 -7.18 -11.48
C VAL A 4 4.56 -7.05 -12.30
N ASN A 5 4.76 -7.94 -13.26
CA ASN A 5 5.97 -7.94 -14.09
C ASN A 5 6.08 -6.66 -14.92
N ASP A 6 4.96 -6.16 -15.44
CA ASP A 6 4.93 -4.91 -16.22
C ASP A 6 5.34 -3.71 -15.37
N VAL A 7 4.79 -3.60 -14.15
CA VAL A 7 5.16 -2.52 -13.22
C VAL A 7 6.62 -2.62 -12.80
N LEU A 8 7.12 -3.82 -12.49
CA LEU A 8 8.52 -4.01 -12.12
C LEU A 8 9.47 -3.68 -13.28
N THR A 9 9.12 -4.06 -14.51
CA THR A 9 9.90 -3.71 -15.71
C THR A 9 9.94 -2.20 -15.92
N ALA A 10 8.83 -1.50 -15.72
CA ALA A 10 8.80 -0.04 -15.83
C ALA A 10 9.67 0.64 -14.75
N ILE A 11 9.64 0.14 -13.51
CA ILE A 11 10.49 0.64 -12.42
C ILE A 11 11.96 0.43 -12.76
N ASP A 12 12.33 -0.76 -13.23
CA ASP A 12 13.71 -1.11 -13.58
C ASP A 12 14.22 -0.24 -14.71
N HIS A 13 13.39 0.00 -15.73
CA HIS A 13 13.74 0.91 -16.81
C HIS A 13 14.06 2.33 -16.31
N VAL A 14 13.25 2.88 -15.40
CA VAL A 14 13.47 4.24 -14.86
C VAL A 14 14.70 4.30 -13.93
N ILE A 15 14.98 3.21 -13.20
CA ILE A 15 16.22 3.08 -12.41
C ILE A 15 17.44 3.01 -13.32
N ASP A 16 17.39 2.22 -14.40
CA ASP A 16 18.48 2.08 -15.36
C ASP A 16 18.77 3.39 -16.13
N MET A 17 17.74 4.22 -16.32
CA MET A 17 17.91 5.59 -16.84
C MET A 17 18.58 6.55 -15.84
N GLY A 18 18.83 6.12 -14.59
CA GLY A 18 19.41 6.94 -13.54
C GLY A 18 18.47 8.01 -12.98
N LEU A 19 17.16 7.89 -13.23
CA LEU A 19 16.17 8.89 -12.80
C LEU A 19 15.73 8.69 -11.35
N THR A 20 15.90 7.49 -10.79
CA THR A 20 15.53 7.17 -9.41
C THR A 20 16.38 6.02 -8.83
N SER A 21 16.21 5.73 -7.55
CA SER A 21 16.80 4.59 -6.84
C SER A 21 15.72 3.85 -6.05
N PRO A 22 15.89 2.55 -5.72
CA PRO A 22 14.94 1.81 -4.89
C PRO A 22 14.55 2.52 -3.57
N SER A 23 15.48 3.28 -2.97
CA SER A 23 15.24 4.07 -1.75
C SER A 23 14.25 5.22 -1.91
N LYS A 24 13.90 5.58 -3.16
CA LYS A 24 13.01 6.69 -3.52
C LYS A 24 11.74 6.24 -4.22
N VAL A 25 11.54 4.92 -4.36
CA VAL A 25 10.36 4.35 -5.01
C VAL A 25 9.35 3.96 -3.93
N ALA A 26 8.13 4.47 -4.06
CA ALA A 26 6.98 4.04 -3.27
C ALA A 26 5.82 3.64 -4.18
N VAL A 27 4.92 2.82 -3.66
CA VAL A 27 3.75 2.34 -4.40
C VAL A 27 2.47 2.57 -3.60
N VAL A 28 1.43 3.05 -4.26
CA VAL A 28 0.11 3.23 -3.66
C VAL A 28 -0.98 2.68 -4.58
N GLY A 29 -2.00 2.03 -3.98
CA GLY A 29 -3.11 1.48 -4.74
C GLY A 29 -4.39 1.35 -3.91
N GLY A 30 -5.53 1.62 -4.54
CA GLY A 30 -6.86 1.45 -3.95
C GLY A 30 -7.60 0.24 -4.52
N SER A 31 -8.44 -0.43 -3.73
CA SER A 31 -9.25 -1.57 -4.19
C SER A 31 -8.40 -2.68 -4.85
N HIS A 32 -8.62 -2.99 -6.13
CA HIS A 32 -7.78 -3.89 -6.90
C HIS A 32 -6.33 -3.37 -7.08
N GLY A 33 -6.13 -2.06 -7.16
CA GLY A 33 -4.80 -1.47 -7.11
C GLY A 33 -4.09 -1.80 -5.79
N GLY A 34 -4.83 -1.90 -4.68
CA GLY A 34 -4.29 -2.35 -3.40
C GLY A 34 -3.85 -3.82 -3.41
N PHE A 35 -4.59 -4.69 -4.10
CA PHE A 35 -4.16 -6.06 -4.37
C PHE A 35 -2.81 -6.07 -5.11
N LEU A 36 -2.70 -5.31 -6.21
CA LEU A 36 -1.45 -5.21 -6.97
C LEU A 36 -0.30 -4.64 -6.13
N THR A 37 -0.54 -3.57 -5.35
CA THR A 37 0.43 -3.00 -4.41
C THR A 37 1.00 -4.06 -3.46
N THR A 38 0.14 -4.88 -2.86
CA THR A 38 0.59 -5.94 -1.93
C THR A 38 1.36 -7.07 -2.64
N HIS A 39 1.03 -7.37 -3.90
CA HIS A 39 1.77 -8.34 -4.70
C HIS A 39 3.15 -7.83 -5.14
N LEU A 40 3.26 -6.53 -5.44
CA LEU A 40 4.52 -5.89 -5.80
C LEU A 40 5.51 -5.94 -4.63
N ILE A 41 5.10 -5.48 -3.45
CA ILE A 41 5.98 -5.49 -2.27
C ILE A 41 6.25 -6.89 -1.71
N GLY A 42 5.39 -7.87 -2.01
CA GLY A 42 5.61 -9.27 -1.63
C GLY A 42 6.61 -9.99 -2.55
N GLN A 43 6.65 -9.64 -3.83
CA GLN A 43 7.54 -10.27 -4.82
C GLN A 43 8.87 -9.53 -5.00
N ALA A 44 8.90 -8.21 -4.77
CA ALA A 44 10.10 -7.38 -4.90
C ALA A 44 10.23 -6.39 -3.73
N PRO A 45 10.34 -6.87 -2.47
CA PRO A 45 10.35 -6.01 -1.29
C PRO A 45 11.49 -4.97 -1.30
N ASP A 46 12.62 -5.28 -1.94
CA ASP A 46 13.81 -4.41 -1.98
C ASP A 46 13.73 -3.30 -3.04
N LYS A 47 12.69 -3.30 -3.89
CA LYS A 47 12.48 -2.25 -4.92
C LYS A 47 11.65 -1.07 -4.42
N PHE A 48 11.04 -1.20 -3.23
CA PHE A 48 10.14 -0.18 -2.68
C PHE A 48 10.58 0.23 -1.28
N ALA A 49 10.75 1.53 -1.07
CA ALA A 49 11.01 2.11 0.24
C ALA A 49 9.76 2.11 1.13
N ALA A 50 8.57 2.27 0.56
CA ALA A 50 7.31 2.23 1.27
C ALA A 50 6.12 1.88 0.36
N ALA A 51 5.03 1.43 0.98
CA ALA A 51 3.75 1.17 0.33
C ALA A 51 2.56 1.82 1.04
N GLY A 52 1.51 2.10 0.29
CA GLY A 52 0.23 2.59 0.80
C GLY A 52 -0.95 1.89 0.14
N THR A 53 -2.00 1.62 0.90
CA THR A 53 -3.22 1.00 0.37
C THR A 53 -4.46 1.73 0.81
N ARG A 54 -5.50 1.74 -0.05
CA ARG A 54 -6.84 2.29 0.27
C ARG A 54 -7.91 1.23 0.01
N ASN A 55 -8.61 0.78 1.05
CA ASN A 55 -9.61 -0.30 0.97
C ASN A 55 -9.16 -1.49 0.08
N PRO A 56 -8.00 -2.10 0.37
CA PRO A 56 -7.38 -3.06 -0.54
C PRO A 56 -8.03 -4.44 -0.46
N ALA A 57 -8.19 -5.07 -1.62
CA ALA A 57 -8.50 -6.50 -1.69
C ALA A 57 -7.24 -7.32 -1.39
N CYS A 58 -6.87 -7.46 -0.11
CA CYS A 58 -5.66 -8.19 0.30
C CYS A 58 -5.89 -9.70 0.41
N ASN A 59 -4.82 -10.47 0.16
CA ASN A 59 -4.74 -11.89 0.47
C ASN A 59 -3.43 -12.19 1.24
N LEU A 60 -3.42 -13.29 2.00
CA LEU A 60 -2.40 -13.75 2.95
C LEU A 60 -0.93 -13.41 2.60
N ALA A 61 -0.18 -12.98 3.62
CA ALA A 61 1.18 -12.47 3.49
C ALA A 61 2.19 -13.54 3.10
N SER A 62 2.69 -13.49 1.87
CA SER A 62 4.05 -13.93 1.52
C SER A 62 5.06 -12.82 1.86
N MET A 63 6.36 -13.11 1.85
CA MET A 63 7.47 -12.34 2.46
C MET A 63 7.53 -10.81 2.18
N VAL A 64 6.64 -10.02 2.78
CA VAL A 64 6.73 -8.55 2.77
C VAL A 64 7.65 -8.09 3.90
N LYS A 65 8.58 -7.18 3.59
CA LYS A 65 9.37 -6.42 4.56
C LYS A 65 9.19 -4.90 4.44
N THR A 66 8.58 -4.44 3.36
CA THR A 66 8.38 -3.03 3.05
C THR A 66 7.41 -2.36 4.05
N PRO A 67 7.76 -1.20 4.64
CA PRO A 67 6.85 -0.42 5.47
C PRO A 67 5.56 -0.04 4.74
N ILE A 68 4.40 -0.29 5.35
CA ILE A 68 3.10 -0.11 4.70
C ILE A 68 2.09 0.64 5.56
N ILE A 69 1.34 1.55 4.91
CA ILE A 69 0.14 2.17 5.49
C ILE A 69 -1.14 1.57 4.87
N PHE A 70 -2.08 1.18 5.73
CA PHE A 70 -3.44 0.79 5.37
C PHE A 70 -4.40 1.92 5.67
N VAL A 71 -5.15 2.35 4.66
CA VAL A 71 -6.27 3.27 4.81
C VAL A 71 -7.56 2.49 4.58
N LEU A 72 -8.41 2.40 5.60
CA LEU A 72 -9.56 1.52 5.62
C LEU A 72 -10.84 2.27 5.97
N ALA A 73 -11.94 1.94 5.30
CA ALA A 73 -13.27 2.46 5.55
C ALA A 73 -14.11 1.40 6.28
N ALA A 74 -14.78 1.78 7.38
CA ALA A 74 -15.52 0.82 8.19
C ALA A 74 -16.85 0.38 7.56
N LEU A 75 -17.46 1.22 6.72
CA LEU A 75 -18.72 0.94 6.02
C LEU A 75 -18.49 0.45 4.58
N ASP A 76 -17.30 -0.10 4.30
CA ASP A 76 -16.99 -0.70 3.02
C ASP A 76 -17.67 -2.06 2.85
N LEU A 77 -18.68 -2.08 1.97
CA LEU A 77 -19.42 -3.29 1.62
C LEU A 77 -18.81 -4.05 0.43
N ARG A 78 -17.90 -3.43 -0.34
CA ARG A 78 -17.25 -4.10 -1.50
C ARG A 78 -16.07 -4.94 -1.06
N VAL A 79 -15.27 -4.39 -0.14
CA VAL A 79 -14.10 -5.05 0.44
C VAL A 79 -14.22 -4.92 1.95
N PRO A 80 -14.55 -6.01 2.67
CA PRO A 80 -14.71 -5.95 4.12
C PRO A 80 -13.46 -5.41 4.80
N LEU A 81 -13.64 -4.48 5.75
CA LEU A 81 -12.58 -3.93 6.60
C LEU A 81 -11.65 -5.00 7.19
N SER A 82 -12.23 -6.16 7.53
CA SER A 82 -11.52 -7.30 8.08
C SER A 82 -10.40 -7.82 7.17
N ASN A 83 -10.48 -7.67 5.84
CA ASN A 83 -9.40 -8.07 4.93
C ASN A 83 -8.13 -7.26 5.19
N GLY A 84 -8.25 -5.93 5.25
CA GLY A 84 -7.12 -5.05 5.55
C GLY A 84 -6.58 -5.24 6.97
N LEU A 85 -7.46 -5.42 7.95
CA LEU A 85 -7.06 -5.63 9.35
C LEU A 85 -6.33 -6.96 9.56
N GLN A 86 -6.83 -8.07 8.99
CA GLN A 86 -6.16 -9.37 9.08
C GLN A 86 -4.78 -9.34 8.44
N TYR A 87 -4.67 -8.67 7.29
CA TYR A 87 -3.38 -8.54 6.60
C TYR A 87 -2.41 -7.65 7.38
N ALA A 88 -2.86 -6.49 7.86
CA ALA A 88 -2.06 -5.61 8.72
C ALA A 88 -1.57 -6.34 9.98
N ARG A 89 -2.43 -7.16 10.61
CA ARG A 89 -2.06 -7.98 11.76
C ARG A 89 -0.98 -8.99 11.41
N SER A 90 -1.15 -9.75 10.32
CA SER A 90 -0.16 -10.75 9.88
C SER A 90 1.21 -10.12 9.58
N LEU A 91 1.23 -8.91 9.00
CA LEU A 91 2.47 -8.17 8.76
C LEU A 91 3.14 -7.67 10.05
N LYS A 92 2.35 -7.16 11.00
CA LYS A 92 2.85 -6.77 12.33
C LYS A 92 3.44 -7.95 13.08
N GLU A 93 2.82 -9.12 13.03
CA GLU A 93 3.32 -10.36 13.64
C GLU A 93 4.67 -10.79 13.03
N LYS A 94 4.94 -10.43 11.77
CA LYS A 94 6.22 -10.65 11.09
C LYS A 94 7.26 -9.54 11.32
N GLY A 95 6.97 -8.56 12.17
CA GLY A 95 7.87 -7.44 12.47
C GLY A 95 7.94 -6.36 11.40
N VAL A 96 7.02 -6.34 10.44
CA VAL A 96 6.94 -5.27 9.42
C VAL A 96 6.40 -4.00 10.06
N GLU A 97 6.96 -2.84 9.70
CA GLU A 97 6.41 -1.56 10.13
C GLU A 97 5.08 -1.28 9.41
N VAL A 98 4.00 -1.23 10.18
CA VAL A 98 2.64 -1.10 9.65
C VAL A 98 1.88 0.02 10.36
N LYS A 99 1.32 0.95 9.58
CA LYS A 99 0.35 1.95 10.04
C LYS A 99 -1.05 1.59 9.54
N VAL A 100 -2.06 1.75 10.38
CA VAL A 100 -3.47 1.58 10.00
C VAL A 100 -4.22 2.88 10.33
N LEU A 101 -4.89 3.44 9.33
CA LEU A 101 -5.79 4.57 9.43
C LEU A 101 -7.19 4.10 9.07
N MET A 102 -8.15 4.30 9.96
CA MET A 102 -9.52 3.82 9.80
C MET A 102 -10.52 4.98 9.84
N PHE A 103 -11.40 5.04 8.85
CA PHE A 103 -12.48 6.00 8.76
C PHE A 103 -13.83 5.34 9.09
N PRO A 104 -14.40 5.57 10.29
CA PRO A 104 -15.57 4.82 10.78
C PRO A 104 -16.86 5.14 10.02
N ASN A 105 -16.94 6.31 9.39
CA ASN A 105 -18.15 6.79 8.73
C ASN A 105 -18.03 6.75 7.20
N ASP A 106 -16.93 6.26 6.64
CA ASP A 106 -16.73 6.22 5.20
C ASP A 106 -17.10 4.87 4.60
N VAL A 107 -17.48 4.91 3.33
CA VAL A 107 -17.71 3.76 2.45
C VAL A 107 -16.48 3.53 1.57
N HIS A 108 -16.56 2.57 0.65
CA HIS A 108 -15.43 2.16 -0.19
C HIS A 108 -14.63 3.30 -0.86
N ALA A 109 -15.30 4.37 -1.29
CA ALA A 109 -14.63 5.47 -1.99
C ALA A 109 -13.79 6.38 -1.07
N ILE A 110 -14.04 6.39 0.25
CA ILE A 110 -13.50 7.37 1.20
C ILE A 110 -13.65 8.78 0.63
N SER A 111 -14.89 9.17 0.31
CA SER A 111 -15.19 10.37 -0.47
C SER A 111 -15.63 11.56 0.38
N ARG A 112 -15.71 11.40 1.72
CA ARG A 112 -15.94 12.54 2.61
C ARG A 112 -14.73 13.48 2.51
N PRO A 113 -14.90 14.80 2.28
CA PRO A 113 -13.77 15.71 2.03
C PRO A 113 -12.66 15.64 3.08
N GLN A 114 -13.04 15.55 4.36
CA GLN A 114 -12.08 15.40 5.46
C GLN A 114 -11.31 14.07 5.36
N SER A 115 -12.02 12.95 5.22
CA SER A 115 -11.41 11.62 5.18
C SER A 115 -10.53 11.42 3.95
N ASP A 116 -10.93 11.96 2.79
CA ASP A 116 -10.15 11.89 1.57
C ASP A 116 -8.85 12.69 1.70
N PHE A 117 -8.93 13.92 2.22
CA PHE A 117 -7.76 14.74 2.53
C PHE A 117 -6.83 14.05 3.52
N GLU A 118 -7.35 13.59 4.65
CA GLU A 118 -6.57 12.89 5.68
C GLU A 118 -5.93 11.60 5.15
N SER A 119 -6.63 10.87 4.28
CA SER A 119 -6.11 9.67 3.61
C SER A 119 -4.83 9.99 2.84
N TYR A 120 -4.90 10.93 1.89
CA TYR A 120 -3.75 11.25 1.05
C TYR A 120 -2.63 11.95 1.82
N LEU A 121 -2.96 12.83 2.76
CA LEU A 121 -1.98 13.47 3.62
C LEU A 121 -1.18 12.44 4.41
N ASN A 122 -1.84 11.46 5.03
CA ASN A 122 -1.16 10.43 5.82
C ASN A 122 -0.30 9.50 4.94
N ILE A 123 -0.74 9.21 3.71
CA ILE A 123 0.08 8.46 2.73
C ILE A 123 1.31 9.28 2.33
N GLY A 124 1.15 10.57 2.04
CA GLY A 124 2.27 11.46 1.70
C GLY A 124 3.29 11.59 2.82
N VAL A 125 2.83 11.77 4.07
CA VAL A 125 3.69 11.78 5.26
C VAL A 125 4.40 10.44 5.46
N TRP A 126 3.72 9.32 5.19
CA TRP A 126 4.32 7.99 5.23
C TRP A 126 5.45 7.86 4.22
N PHE A 127 5.21 8.27 2.97
CA PHE A 127 6.24 8.21 1.92
C PHE A 127 7.40 9.13 2.21
N ASN A 128 7.16 10.36 2.68
CA ASN A 128 8.21 11.29 3.06
C ASN A 128 9.10 10.77 4.21
N LYS A 129 8.56 9.94 5.11
CA LYS A 129 9.33 9.32 6.20
C LYS A 129 10.30 8.25 5.68
N HIS A 130 9.89 7.48 4.67
CA HIS A 130 10.57 6.26 4.24
C HIS A 130 11.36 6.40 2.94
N CYS A 131 10.94 7.27 2.03
CA CYS A 131 11.64 7.58 0.80
C CYS A 131 12.71 8.63 1.08
N LYS A 132 13.99 8.28 0.91
CA LYS A 132 15.14 9.18 1.13
C LYS A 132 16.08 9.19 -0.07
#